data_AF-A0A137QPT4-F1
#
_entry.id   AF-A0A137QPT4-F1
#
_cell.length_a   1.000
_cell.length_b   1.000
_cell.length_c   1.000
_cell.angle_alpha   90.00
_cell.angle_beta   90.00
_cell.angle_gamma   90.00
#
_symmetry.space_group_name_H-M   'P 1'
#
loop_
_entity.id
_entity.type
_entity.pdbx_description
1 polymer ?
#
loop_
_entity_poly.entity_id
_entity_poly.type
_entity_poly.pdbx_seq_one_letter_code
_entity_poly.pdbx_strand_id
1 'polypeptide(L)'
;LCIIIPADLLRFHLPALEKVYERFLGFLMRKNEKNSTNGVIWYILGVNVALQFSPRDVATAAILILSWADTAASTTGRLYRPSSPRLPSHIPLLPLLRLKIPPTQRKGWTGFMAASLTGALIAVGFWSCIAPVRFGGAEVSWDFVKGVVVGSSGMIRGGGSEGGVLKGWMGLSVLSVVTGLVSGVVEAMDLGSLDDNLTLPIISGGCILGFLKFVGWIGSFWTS
;
A
#
# COMPACT_ATOMS: atom_id res chain seq x y z
N LEU A 1 -10.95 -3.19 16.76
CA LEU A 1 -11.81 -1.99 16.58
C LEU A 1 -12.70 -1.73 17.80
N CYS A 2 -13.33 -2.76 18.39
CA CYS A 2 -14.27 -2.62 19.51
C CYS A 2 -13.74 -1.98 20.81
N ILE A 3 -12.42 -1.87 21.01
CA ILE A 3 -11.83 -1.20 22.19
C ILE A 3 -11.31 0.20 21.80
N ILE A 4 -10.74 0.31 20.60
CA ILE A 4 -10.05 1.53 20.14
C ILE A 4 -11.05 2.61 19.72
N ILE A 5 -12.12 2.26 19.02
CA ILE A 5 -13.15 3.22 18.60
C ILE A 5 -13.86 3.84 19.81
N PRO A 6 -14.38 3.06 20.79
CA PRO A 6 -14.99 3.67 21.96
C PRO A 6 -13.99 4.46 22.81
N ALA A 7 -12.73 4.00 22.94
CA ALA A 7 -11.71 4.74 23.69
C ALA A 7 -11.39 6.11 23.05
N ASP A 8 -11.35 6.19 21.72
CA ASP A 8 -11.11 7.44 21.00
C ASP A 8 -12.36 8.35 21.01
N LEU A 9 -13.56 7.79 20.95
CA LEU A 9 -14.81 8.55 21.11
C LEU A 9 -14.99 9.07 22.54
N LEU A 10 -14.67 8.26 23.55
CA LEU A 10 -14.78 8.60 24.97
C LEU A 10 -13.81 9.72 25.35
N ARG A 11 -12.67 9.83 24.66
CA ARG A 11 -11.71 10.94 24.80
C ARG A 11 -12.36 12.31 24.55
N PHE A 12 -13.25 12.43 23.56
CA PHE A 12 -13.91 13.71 23.25
C PHE A 12 -14.96 14.11 24.30
N HIS A 13 -15.40 13.16 25.13
CA HIS A 13 -16.42 13.40 26.17
C HIS A 13 -15.84 13.54 27.59
N LEU A 14 -14.57 13.18 27.82
CA LEU A 14 -13.93 13.22 29.14
C LEU A 14 -12.60 14.04 29.12
N PRO A 15 -12.62 15.31 29.56
CA PRO A 15 -11.43 16.19 29.54
C PRO A 15 -10.29 15.74 30.48
N ALA A 16 -10.57 14.84 31.44
CA ALA A 16 -9.54 14.23 32.28
C ALA A 16 -8.71 13.18 31.52
N LEU A 17 -9.34 12.40 30.63
CA LEU A 17 -8.65 11.43 29.78
C LEU A 17 -7.83 12.13 28.70
N GLU A 18 -8.35 13.20 28.12
CA GLU A 18 -7.61 14.05 27.18
C GLU A 18 -6.28 14.53 27.78
N LYS A 19 -6.28 15.02 29.03
CA LYS A 19 -5.05 15.49 29.70
C LYS A 19 -4.02 14.38 29.95
N VAL A 20 -4.46 13.18 30.32
CA VAL A 20 -3.57 12.02 30.49
C VAL A 20 -3.03 11.57 29.13
N TYR A 21 -3.90 11.52 28.12
CA TYR A 21 -3.54 11.13 26.76
C TYR A 21 -2.56 12.13 26.12
N GLU A 22 -2.77 13.43 26.28
CA GLU A 22 -1.84 14.47 25.84
C GLU A 22 -0.50 14.41 26.58
N ARG A 23 -0.51 14.03 27.87
CA ARG A 23 0.73 13.95 28.65
C ARG A 23 1.64 12.80 28.22
N PHE A 24 1.06 11.67 27.80
CA PHE A 24 1.83 10.50 27.36
C PHE A 24 2.03 10.41 25.85
N LEU A 25 1.03 10.81 25.05
CA LEU A 25 1.01 10.68 23.59
C LEU A 25 1.04 12.02 22.85
N GLY A 26 0.99 13.16 23.55
CA GLY A 26 0.96 14.49 22.93
C GLY A 26 2.23 14.84 22.14
N PHE A 27 3.38 14.25 22.47
CA PHE A 27 4.59 14.37 21.65
C PHE A 27 4.43 13.76 20.25
N LEU A 28 3.58 12.74 20.12
CA LEU A 28 3.29 12.04 18.87
C LEU A 28 2.11 12.67 18.12
N MET A 29 1.39 13.61 18.72
CA MET A 29 0.08 14.07 18.26
C MET A 29 0.16 15.36 17.43
N ARG A 30 -0.39 15.32 16.21
CA ARG A 30 -0.39 16.48 15.30
C ARG A 30 -1.42 17.52 15.77
N LYS A 31 -1.16 18.82 15.58
CA LYS A 31 -2.06 19.90 16.05
C LYS A 31 -3.51 19.80 15.56
N ASN A 32 -3.74 19.15 14.42
CA ASN A 32 -5.07 18.94 13.85
C ASN A 32 -5.81 17.71 14.40
N GLU A 33 -5.11 16.78 15.06
CA GLU A 33 -5.72 15.57 15.66
C GLU A 33 -6.39 15.87 17.01
N LYS A 34 -6.16 17.04 17.62
CA LYS A 34 -6.80 17.39 18.92
C LYS A 34 -8.33 17.48 18.82
N ASN A 35 -8.86 17.81 17.63
CA ASN A 35 -10.30 17.93 17.35
C ASN A 35 -10.78 16.94 16.27
N SER A 36 -9.98 15.93 15.92
CA SER A 36 -10.27 14.98 14.84
C SER A 36 -9.95 13.55 15.28
N THR A 37 -10.62 12.57 14.68
CA THR A 37 -10.45 11.14 14.98
C THR A 37 -8.99 10.72 14.81
N ASN A 38 -8.47 9.89 15.71
CA ASN A 38 -7.06 9.49 15.70
C ASN A 38 -6.71 8.72 14.42
N GLY A 39 -5.59 9.09 13.75
CA GLY A 39 -5.10 8.43 12.54
C GLY A 39 -4.91 6.92 12.68
N VAL A 40 -4.70 6.42 13.91
CA VAL A 40 -4.65 4.98 14.23
C VAL A 40 -5.93 4.24 13.82
N ILE A 41 -7.11 4.87 13.91
CA ILE A 41 -8.37 4.22 13.51
C ILE A 41 -8.39 4.00 11.99
N TRP A 42 -7.98 5.01 11.21
CA TRP A 42 -7.88 4.92 9.75
C TRP A 42 -6.84 3.90 9.31
N TYR A 43 -5.69 3.87 9.98
CA TYR A 43 -4.65 2.85 9.80
C TYR A 43 -5.19 1.44 10.01
N ILE A 44 -5.80 1.17 11.18
CA ILE A 44 -6.32 -0.16 11.51
C ILE A 44 -7.42 -0.55 10.51
N LEU A 45 -8.29 0.38 10.13
CA LEU A 45 -9.33 0.11 9.14
C LEU A 45 -8.72 -0.25 7.77
N GLY A 46 -7.74 0.52 7.29
CA GLY A 46 -7.04 0.25 6.02
C GLY A 46 -6.34 -1.10 6.01
N VAL A 47 -5.62 -1.44 7.09
CA VAL A 47 -4.98 -2.75 7.26
C VAL A 47 -5.99 -3.89 7.25
N ASN A 48 -7.13 -3.73 7.94
CA ASN A 48 -8.18 -4.76 7.97
C ASN A 48 -8.80 -4.97 6.59
N VAL A 49 -9.11 -3.90 5.86
CA VAL A 49 -9.62 -3.99 4.48
C VAL A 49 -8.60 -4.67 3.57
N ALA A 50 -7.32 -4.27 3.63
CA ALA A 50 -6.26 -4.89 2.84
C ALA A 50 -6.15 -6.40 3.10
N LEU A 51 -6.20 -6.82 4.37
CA LEU A 51 -6.14 -8.24 4.77
C LEU A 51 -7.39 -9.04 4.40
N GLN A 52 -8.56 -8.41 4.38
CA GLN A 52 -9.82 -9.09 4.07
C GLN A 52 -10.01 -9.30 2.56
N PHE A 53 -9.60 -8.32 1.74
CA PHE A 53 -9.83 -8.35 0.29
C PHE A 53 -8.62 -8.79 -0.53
N SER A 54 -7.40 -8.77 0.03
CA SER A 54 -6.19 -9.20 -0.67
C SER A 54 -5.64 -10.51 -0.12
N PRO A 55 -4.99 -11.33 -0.96
CA PRO A 55 -4.16 -12.43 -0.49
C PRO A 55 -3.15 -11.96 0.55
N ARG A 56 -2.83 -12.83 1.51
CA ARG A 56 -2.05 -12.45 2.70
C ARG A 56 -0.69 -11.87 2.36
N ASP A 57 -0.09 -12.28 1.25
CA ASP A 57 1.22 -11.81 0.78
C ASP A 57 1.12 -10.40 0.18
N VAL A 58 0.16 -10.16 -0.71
CA VAL A 58 -0.13 -8.82 -1.26
C VAL A 58 -0.54 -7.84 -0.16
N ALA A 59 -1.38 -8.28 0.78
CA ALA A 59 -1.76 -7.46 1.93
C ALA A 59 -0.55 -7.06 2.78
N THR A 60 0.39 -7.99 3.00
CA THR A 60 1.62 -7.69 3.77
C THR A 60 2.50 -6.68 3.03
N ALA A 61 2.67 -6.84 1.72
CA ALA A 61 3.41 -5.89 0.89
C ALA A 61 2.77 -4.48 0.91
N ALA A 62 1.44 -4.40 0.82
CA ALA A 62 0.71 -3.13 0.89
C ALA A 62 0.88 -2.41 2.25
N ILE A 63 0.88 -3.17 3.35
CA ILE A 63 1.14 -2.64 4.69
C ILE A 63 2.59 -2.16 4.83
N LEU A 64 3.56 -2.90 4.26
CA LEU A 64 4.96 -2.49 4.23
C LEU A 64 5.15 -1.20 3.42
N ILE A 65 4.47 -1.07 2.28
CA ILE A 65 4.46 0.15 1.46
C ILE A 65 3.93 1.33 2.27
N LEU A 66 2.79 1.18 2.94
CA LEU A 66 2.25 2.21 3.82
C LEU A 66 3.27 2.65 4.88
N SER A 67 3.97 1.72 5.53
CA SER A 67 4.91 2.04 6.60
C SER A 67 6.25 2.65 6.10
N TRP A 68 6.82 2.11 5.03
CA TRP A 68 8.18 2.45 4.59
C TRP A 68 8.20 3.46 3.44
N ALA A 69 7.25 3.41 2.52
CA ALA A 69 7.21 4.34 1.40
C ALA A 69 6.78 5.74 1.87
N ASP A 70 5.80 5.84 2.76
CA ASP A 70 5.35 7.13 3.33
C ASP A 70 6.45 7.80 4.17
N THR A 71 7.17 7.01 4.98
CA THR A 71 8.31 7.51 5.76
C THR A 71 9.48 7.93 4.85
N ALA A 72 9.78 7.17 3.81
CA ALA A 72 10.81 7.52 2.82
C ALA A 72 10.45 8.80 2.03
N ALA A 73 9.20 8.91 1.55
CA ALA A 73 8.71 10.06 0.82
C ALA A 73 8.70 11.33 1.69
N SER A 74 8.26 11.23 2.94
CA SER A 74 8.24 12.37 3.85
C SER A 74 9.67 12.82 4.24
N THR A 75 10.60 11.88 4.40
CA THR A 75 11.99 12.18 4.77
C THR A 75 12.74 12.82 3.60
N THR A 76 12.64 12.22 2.42
CA THR A 76 13.26 12.77 1.19
C THR A 76 12.62 14.09 0.78
N GLY A 77 11.30 14.23 0.91
CA GLY A 77 10.59 15.48 0.61
C GLY A 77 10.96 16.64 1.55
N ARG A 78 11.39 16.36 2.79
CA ARG A 78 11.95 17.39 3.70
C ARG A 78 13.38 17.75 3.35
N LEU A 79 14.20 16.78 2.97
CA LEU A 79 15.61 16.99 2.61
C LEU A 79 15.78 17.71 1.28
N TYR A 80 14.98 17.36 0.27
CA TYR A 80 15.14 17.85 -1.11
C TYR A 80 14.06 18.86 -1.54
N ARG A 81 13.39 19.49 -0.58
CA ARG A 81 12.31 20.48 -0.82
C ARG A 81 12.68 21.59 -1.82
N PRO A 82 13.89 22.18 -1.81
CA PRO A 82 14.23 23.27 -2.72
C PRO A 82 14.39 22.84 -4.18
N SER A 83 14.78 21.58 -4.43
CA SER A 83 15.20 21.10 -5.75
C SER A 83 14.11 20.33 -6.52
N SER A 84 12.95 20.11 -5.91
CA SER A 84 11.93 19.21 -6.45
C SER A 84 10.81 19.98 -7.15
N PRO A 85 10.61 19.82 -8.47
CA PRO A 85 9.42 20.32 -9.13
C PRO A 85 8.16 19.65 -8.57
N ARG A 86 7.01 20.31 -8.71
CA ARG A 86 5.71 19.81 -8.22
C ARG A 86 5.11 18.85 -9.26
N LEU A 87 4.46 17.77 -8.82
CA LEU A 87 3.79 16.85 -9.76
C LEU A 87 2.60 17.54 -10.45
N PRO A 88 2.35 17.28 -11.74
CA PRO A 88 1.22 17.86 -12.45
C PRO A 88 -0.12 17.42 -11.84
N SER A 89 -1.06 18.36 -11.76
CA SER A 89 -2.36 18.23 -11.09
C SER A 89 -3.40 17.39 -11.84
N HIS A 90 -3.06 16.85 -13.01
CA HIS A 90 -4.01 16.13 -13.87
C HIS A 90 -3.40 14.82 -14.36
N ILE A 91 -3.93 13.69 -13.87
CA ILE A 91 -3.68 12.36 -14.42
C ILE A 91 -4.92 11.98 -15.26
N PRO A 92 -4.78 11.67 -16.56
CA PRO A 92 -5.90 11.49 -17.48
C PRO A 92 -6.78 10.24 -17.19
N LEU A 93 -6.36 9.34 -16.30
CA LEU A 93 -7.10 8.12 -15.93
C LEU A 93 -8.11 8.28 -14.78
N LEU A 94 -8.05 9.38 -14.02
CA LEU A 94 -8.93 9.66 -12.87
C LEU A 94 -10.40 10.04 -13.18
N PRO A 95 -10.80 10.57 -14.36
CA PRO A 95 -12.20 10.88 -14.65
C PRO A 95 -13.11 9.64 -14.62
N LEU A 96 -12.56 8.46 -14.91
CA LEU A 96 -13.30 7.20 -14.91
C LEU A 96 -13.77 6.81 -13.49
N LEU A 97 -13.05 7.22 -12.45
CA LEU A 97 -13.34 6.90 -11.04
C LEU A 97 -14.16 7.97 -10.30
N ARG A 98 -14.58 9.06 -10.97
CA ARG A 98 -15.27 10.23 -10.36
C ARG A 98 -14.61 10.78 -9.08
N LEU A 99 -13.29 10.65 -8.96
CA LEU A 99 -12.55 11.18 -7.81
C LEU A 99 -12.13 12.64 -8.04
N LYS A 100 -12.62 13.52 -7.18
CA LYS A 100 -12.34 14.96 -7.21
C LYS A 100 -11.10 15.24 -6.37
N ILE A 101 -9.98 15.55 -7.01
CA ILE A 101 -8.71 15.88 -6.34
C ILE A 101 -8.83 17.30 -5.74
N PRO A 102 -8.63 17.52 -4.44
CA PRO A 102 -8.53 18.87 -3.90
C PRO A 102 -7.20 19.53 -4.28
N PRO A 103 -7.17 20.88 -4.36
CA PRO A 103 -6.03 21.65 -4.88
C PRO A 103 -4.84 21.74 -3.91
N THR A 104 -4.74 20.90 -2.89
CA THR A 104 -3.70 20.97 -1.85
C THR A 104 -2.47 20.14 -2.21
N GLN A 105 -1.76 20.53 -3.28
CA GLN A 105 -0.48 19.93 -3.65
C GLN A 105 0.53 19.95 -2.48
N ARG A 106 0.78 18.79 -1.84
CA ARG A 106 1.85 18.64 -0.85
C ARG A 106 2.99 17.69 -1.26
N LYS A 107 2.85 16.91 -2.34
CA LYS A 107 3.79 15.83 -2.66
C LYS A 107 4.52 16.11 -3.99
N GLY A 108 5.85 16.15 -3.94
CA GLY A 108 6.74 16.49 -5.06
C GLY A 108 7.33 15.25 -5.74
N TRP A 109 7.98 15.45 -6.89
CA TRP A 109 8.60 14.36 -7.67
C TRP A 109 9.59 13.51 -6.87
N THR A 110 10.27 14.07 -5.88
CA THR A 110 11.18 13.33 -4.99
C THR A 110 10.45 12.36 -4.08
N GLY A 111 9.27 12.71 -3.58
CA GLY A 111 8.43 11.80 -2.80
C GLY A 111 7.99 10.61 -3.64
N PHE A 112 7.56 10.86 -4.89
CA PHE A 112 7.23 9.81 -5.86
C PHE A 112 8.44 8.88 -6.11
N MET A 113 9.61 9.42 -6.41
CA MET A 113 10.81 8.61 -6.68
C MET A 113 11.25 7.79 -5.45
N ALA A 114 11.22 8.40 -4.27
CA ALA A 114 11.57 7.72 -3.03
C ALA A 114 10.59 6.58 -2.72
N ALA A 115 9.29 6.86 -2.82
CA ALA A 115 8.26 5.84 -2.66
C ALA A 115 8.40 4.73 -3.71
N SER A 116 8.70 5.07 -4.97
CA SER A 116 8.91 4.07 -6.01
C SER A 116 10.10 3.17 -5.78
N LEU A 117 11.24 3.75 -5.38
CA LEU A 117 12.42 2.97 -5.05
C LEU A 117 12.15 2.07 -3.84
N THR A 118 11.54 2.61 -2.79
CA THR A 118 11.19 1.85 -1.59
C THR A 118 10.21 0.72 -1.91
N GLY A 119 9.17 0.98 -2.71
CA GLY A 119 8.22 -0.04 -3.15
C GLY A 119 8.87 -1.17 -3.96
N ALA A 120 9.81 -0.83 -4.85
CA ALA A 120 10.58 -1.84 -5.59
C ALA A 120 11.45 -2.70 -4.67
N LEU A 121 12.13 -2.08 -3.69
CA LEU A 121 12.93 -2.80 -2.69
C LEU A 121 12.07 -3.70 -1.79
N ILE A 122 10.88 -3.23 -1.39
CA ILE A 122 9.90 -4.04 -0.66
C ILE A 122 9.51 -5.25 -1.49
N ALA A 123 9.21 -5.08 -2.78
CA ALA A 123 8.85 -6.21 -3.63
C ALA A 123 9.98 -7.25 -3.74
N VAL A 124 11.21 -6.78 -3.99
CA VAL A 124 12.38 -7.67 -4.08
C VAL A 124 12.60 -8.40 -2.75
N GLY A 125 12.69 -7.67 -1.63
CA GLY A 125 12.95 -8.27 -0.32
C GLY A 125 11.82 -9.19 0.14
N PHE A 126 10.57 -8.79 -0.07
CA PHE A 126 9.41 -9.57 0.36
C PHE A 126 9.28 -10.84 -0.46
N TRP A 127 9.20 -10.77 -1.80
CA TRP A 127 8.97 -11.97 -2.62
C TRP A 127 10.21 -12.85 -2.79
N SER A 128 11.44 -12.33 -2.63
CA SER A 128 12.65 -13.16 -2.70
C SER A 128 13.02 -13.81 -1.37
N CYS A 129 12.80 -13.12 -0.24
CA CYS A 129 13.30 -13.59 1.06
C CYS A 129 12.17 -14.01 2.02
N ILE A 130 11.07 -13.26 2.09
CA ILE A 130 10.03 -13.45 3.10
C ILE A 130 8.96 -14.43 2.63
N ALA A 131 8.47 -14.25 1.40
CA ALA A 131 7.38 -15.04 0.85
C ALA A 131 7.71 -16.55 0.74
N PRO A 132 8.92 -16.98 0.35
CA PRO A 132 9.25 -18.41 0.26
C PRO A 132 9.34 -19.10 1.63
N VAL A 133 9.77 -18.38 2.66
CA VAL A 133 9.94 -18.91 4.03
C VAL A 133 8.59 -18.98 4.76
N ARG A 134 7.61 -18.16 4.34
CA ARG A 134 6.31 -18.05 4.97
C ARG A 134 5.40 -19.22 4.57
N PHE A 135 4.85 -19.93 5.57
CA PHE A 135 3.87 -21.02 5.37
C PHE A 135 4.30 -22.11 4.37
N GLY A 136 5.61 -22.36 4.26
CA GLY A 136 6.16 -23.35 3.33
C GLY A 136 5.91 -23.07 1.85
N GLY A 137 5.63 -21.81 1.47
CA GLY A 137 5.42 -21.40 0.08
C GLY A 137 4.07 -21.81 -0.53
N ALA A 138 3.13 -22.33 0.27
CA ALA A 138 1.86 -22.90 -0.23
C ALA A 138 0.76 -21.87 -0.57
N GLU A 139 0.95 -20.59 -0.25
CA GLU A 139 -0.08 -19.55 -0.45
C GLU A 139 0.48 -18.26 -1.07
N VAL A 140 1.58 -18.36 -1.83
CA VAL A 140 2.20 -17.17 -2.43
C VAL A 140 1.50 -16.82 -3.74
N SER A 141 1.20 -15.53 -3.92
CA SER A 141 0.58 -15.00 -5.15
C SER A 141 1.56 -14.94 -6.32
N TRP A 142 2.86 -14.89 -6.05
CA TRP A 142 3.93 -14.99 -7.03
C TRP A 142 5.12 -15.77 -6.45
N ASP A 143 5.61 -16.78 -7.17
CA ASP A 143 6.75 -17.59 -6.76
C ASP A 143 7.90 -17.46 -7.79
N PHE A 144 9.15 -17.54 -7.32
CA PHE A 144 10.30 -17.38 -8.19
C PHE A 144 10.40 -18.49 -9.26
N VAL A 145 10.04 -19.72 -8.91
CA VAL A 145 10.13 -20.87 -9.82
C VAL A 145 8.84 -21.00 -10.64
N LYS A 146 7.69 -20.84 -9.98
CA LYS A 146 6.37 -21.08 -10.58
C LYS A 146 5.77 -19.84 -11.24
N GLY A 147 6.24 -18.64 -10.94
CA GLY A 147 5.73 -17.37 -11.47
C GLY A 147 4.39 -17.01 -10.86
N VAL A 148 3.53 -16.36 -11.65
CA VAL A 148 2.12 -16.14 -11.25
C VAL A 148 1.32 -17.43 -11.43
N VAL A 149 0.67 -17.89 -10.37
CA VAL A 149 -0.23 -19.07 -10.41
C VAL A 149 -1.66 -18.63 -10.11
N VAL A 150 -2.55 -18.77 -11.09
CA VAL A 150 -4.00 -18.55 -10.93
C VAL A 150 -4.70 -19.90 -10.95
N GLY A 151 -5.41 -20.23 -9.88
CA GLY A 151 -6.19 -21.47 -9.82
C GLY A 151 -7.43 -21.38 -10.71
N SER A 152 -7.99 -22.53 -11.10
CA SER A 152 -9.13 -22.67 -12.03
C SER A 152 -10.41 -21.93 -11.62
N SER A 153 -10.51 -21.44 -10.38
CA SER A 153 -11.63 -20.61 -9.89
C SER A 153 -11.41 -19.10 -10.04
N GLY A 154 -10.34 -18.65 -10.71
CA GLY A 154 -9.95 -17.23 -10.78
C GLY A 154 -9.37 -16.67 -9.47
N MET A 155 -9.20 -17.54 -8.47
CA MET A 155 -8.58 -17.22 -7.19
C MET A 155 -7.09 -17.50 -7.28
N ILE A 156 -6.25 -16.53 -6.90
CA ILE A 156 -4.80 -16.73 -6.81
C ILE A 156 -4.56 -17.70 -5.65
N ARG A 157 -4.12 -18.93 -5.96
CA ARG A 157 -3.73 -19.94 -4.98
C ARG A 157 -2.31 -20.38 -5.30
N GLY A 158 -1.47 -20.42 -4.28
CA GLY A 158 -0.09 -20.89 -4.36
C GLY A 158 -0.01 -22.40 -4.55
N GLY A 159 -0.40 -22.91 -5.71
CA GLY A 159 -0.24 -24.34 -5.98
C GLY A 159 -1.11 -24.85 -7.12
N GLY A 160 -0.46 -25.28 -8.18
CA GLY A 160 -1.03 -26.12 -9.22
C GLY A 160 -1.20 -25.44 -10.58
N SER A 161 -0.10 -25.29 -11.32
CA SER A 161 0.06 -25.83 -12.68
C SER A 161 1.44 -25.46 -13.22
N GLU A 162 2.10 -26.39 -13.91
CA GLU A 162 3.30 -26.10 -14.70
C GLU A 162 2.90 -25.21 -15.89
N GLY A 163 3.13 -23.91 -15.77
CA GLY A 163 2.72 -22.97 -16.83
C GLY A 163 2.76 -21.48 -16.49
N GLY A 164 3.07 -21.11 -15.25
CA GLY A 164 3.05 -19.70 -14.85
C GLY A 164 3.94 -18.78 -15.70
N VAL A 165 3.43 -17.58 -15.97
CA VAL A 165 4.10 -16.50 -16.71
C VAL A 165 4.85 -15.61 -15.72
N LEU A 166 5.87 -14.88 -16.21
CA LEU A 166 6.73 -14.03 -15.39
C LEU A 166 7.42 -14.81 -14.26
N LYS A 167 8.28 -15.76 -14.62
CA LYS A 167 9.12 -16.55 -13.70
C LYS A 167 10.52 -15.98 -13.54
N GLY A 168 11.20 -16.42 -12.49
CA GLY A 168 12.61 -16.13 -12.22
C GLY A 168 12.90 -14.64 -12.11
N TRP A 169 14.13 -14.27 -12.49
CA TRP A 169 14.61 -12.89 -12.44
C TRP A 169 13.79 -11.92 -13.26
N MET A 170 13.23 -12.36 -14.39
CA MET A 170 12.37 -11.52 -15.22
C MET A 170 11.07 -11.19 -14.49
N GLY A 171 10.43 -12.20 -13.89
CA GLY A 171 9.22 -11.99 -13.10
C GLY A 171 9.43 -11.09 -11.89
N LEU A 172 10.53 -11.31 -11.17
CA LEU A 172 10.90 -10.48 -10.03
C LEU A 172 11.15 -9.02 -10.44
N SER A 173 11.85 -8.82 -11.56
CA SER A 173 12.15 -7.48 -12.08
C SER A 173 10.87 -6.74 -12.45
N VAL A 174 9.97 -7.39 -13.21
CA VAL A 174 8.69 -6.78 -13.60
C VAL A 174 7.83 -6.49 -12.36
N LEU A 175 7.72 -7.44 -11.43
CA LEU A 175 6.95 -7.26 -10.20
C LEU A 175 7.51 -6.11 -9.34
N SER A 176 8.84 -5.98 -9.26
CA SER A 176 9.49 -4.89 -8.53
C SER A 176 9.24 -3.52 -9.17
N VAL A 177 9.34 -3.41 -10.50
CA VAL A 177 9.08 -2.16 -11.23
C VAL A 177 7.61 -1.76 -11.07
N VAL A 178 6.68 -2.70 -11.23
CA VAL A 178 5.24 -2.43 -11.06
C VAL A 178 4.94 -2.01 -9.63
N THR A 179 5.43 -2.74 -8.63
CA THR A 179 5.19 -2.43 -7.22
C THR A 179 5.79 -1.07 -6.84
N GLY A 180 6.98 -0.76 -7.34
CA GLY A 180 7.60 0.56 -7.18
C GLY A 180 6.76 1.67 -7.83
N LEU A 181 6.38 1.52 -9.10
CA LEU A 181 5.53 2.52 -9.77
C LEU A 181 4.20 2.71 -9.04
N VAL A 182 3.54 1.64 -8.63
CA VAL A 182 2.30 1.70 -7.83
C VAL A 182 2.56 2.46 -6.53
N SER A 183 3.63 2.17 -5.80
CA SER A 183 3.97 2.87 -4.56
C SER A 183 4.18 4.37 -4.78
N GLY A 184 4.85 4.76 -5.86
CA GLY A 184 5.06 6.18 -6.19
C GLY A 184 3.76 6.86 -6.60
N VAL A 185 2.95 6.22 -7.45
CA VAL A 185 1.66 6.77 -7.89
C VAL A 185 0.73 6.95 -6.70
N VAL A 186 0.61 5.94 -5.85
CA VAL A 186 -0.27 5.95 -4.68
C VAL A 186 0.19 7.00 -3.66
N GLU A 187 1.51 7.20 -3.49
CA GLU A 187 2.03 8.33 -2.72
C GLU A 187 1.68 9.67 -3.36
N ALA A 188 1.79 9.82 -4.69
CA ALA A 188 1.46 11.06 -5.39
C ALA A 188 -0.05 11.36 -5.45
N MET A 189 -0.90 10.38 -5.18
CA MET A 189 -2.36 10.55 -5.13
C MET A 189 -2.77 11.27 -3.85
N ASP A 190 -3.31 12.48 -3.98
CA ASP A 190 -4.01 13.17 -2.89
C ASP A 190 -5.52 12.89 -3.04
N LEU A 191 -6.05 12.05 -2.14
CA LEU A 191 -7.46 11.65 -2.14
C LEU A 191 -8.34 12.57 -1.29
N GLY A 192 -7.78 13.70 -0.87
CA GLY A 192 -8.52 14.80 -0.30
C GLY A 192 -8.98 14.62 1.12
N SER A 193 -10.23 14.22 1.31
CA SER A 193 -10.82 14.11 2.66
C SER A 193 -10.59 12.74 3.31
N LEU A 194 -10.06 11.77 2.55
CA LEU A 194 -9.75 10.44 3.07
C LEU A 194 -8.31 10.40 3.60
N ASP A 195 -8.11 9.72 4.73
CA ASP A 195 -6.80 9.59 5.36
C ASP A 195 -5.88 8.65 4.55
N ASP A 196 -4.62 9.04 4.39
CA ASP A 196 -3.60 8.26 3.68
C ASP A 196 -3.41 6.87 4.32
N ASN A 197 -3.53 6.76 5.65
CA ASN A 197 -3.40 5.49 6.36
C ASN A 197 -4.53 4.49 6.03
N LEU A 198 -5.68 4.98 5.59
CA LEU A 198 -6.76 4.14 5.08
C LEU A 198 -6.50 3.76 3.62
N THR A 199 -6.20 4.75 2.80
CA THR A 199 -6.30 4.64 1.33
C THR A 199 -5.06 4.00 0.69
N LEU A 200 -3.85 4.32 1.17
CA LEU A 200 -2.60 3.80 0.64
C LEU A 200 -2.56 2.25 0.60
N PRO A 201 -2.85 1.52 1.70
CA PRO A 201 -2.76 0.05 1.68
C PRO A 201 -3.86 -0.59 0.82
N ILE A 202 -5.05 0.04 0.73
CA ILE A 202 -6.16 -0.47 -0.07
C ILE A 202 -5.84 -0.36 -1.56
N ILE A 203 -5.39 0.82 -2.00
CA ILE A 203 -5.13 1.08 -3.41
C ILE A 203 -3.88 0.35 -3.87
N SER A 204 -2.77 0.42 -3.12
CA SER A 204 -1.55 -0.30 -3.48
C SER A 204 -1.76 -1.81 -3.51
N GLY A 205 -2.43 -2.39 -2.51
CA GLY A 205 -2.79 -3.81 -2.47
C GLY A 205 -3.71 -4.21 -3.62
N GLY A 206 -4.74 -3.40 -3.90
CA GLY A 206 -5.65 -3.62 -5.02
C GLY A 206 -4.96 -3.56 -6.39
N CYS A 207 -4.07 -2.60 -6.61
CA CYS A 207 -3.29 -2.46 -7.85
C CYS A 207 -2.34 -3.65 -8.06
N ILE A 208 -1.59 -4.05 -7.03
CA ILE A 208 -0.68 -5.19 -7.11
C ILE A 208 -1.47 -6.48 -7.37
N LEU A 209 -2.57 -6.70 -6.65
CA LEU A 209 -3.44 -7.86 -6.85
C LEU A 209 -4.03 -7.88 -8.26
N GLY A 210 -4.53 -6.73 -8.73
CA GLY A 210 -5.08 -6.59 -10.08
C GLY A 210 -4.05 -6.93 -11.16
N PHE A 211 -2.81 -6.43 -10.99
CA PHE A 211 -1.70 -6.77 -11.87
C PHE A 211 -1.41 -8.28 -11.89
N LEU A 212 -1.29 -8.92 -10.73
CA LEU A 212 -1.04 -10.36 -10.64
C LEU A 212 -2.18 -11.17 -11.28
N LYS A 213 -3.45 -10.81 -11.05
CA LYS A 213 -4.59 -11.44 -11.70
C LYS A 213 -4.54 -11.28 -13.21
N PHE A 214 -4.19 -10.10 -13.70
CA PHE A 214 -4.08 -9.82 -15.13
C PHE A 214 -2.97 -10.65 -15.80
N VAL A 215 -1.78 -10.72 -15.18
CA VAL A 215 -0.68 -11.56 -15.67
C VAL A 215 -1.08 -13.04 -15.70
N GLY A 216 -1.74 -13.52 -14.65
CA GLY A 216 -2.18 -14.91 -14.59
C GLY A 216 -3.29 -15.22 -15.60
N TRP A 217 -4.20 -14.28 -15.83
CA TRP A 217 -5.21 -14.38 -16.88
C TRP A 217 -4.56 -14.43 -18.28
N ILE A 218 -3.57 -13.57 -18.56
CA ILE A 218 -2.78 -13.67 -19.79
C ILE A 218 -2.16 -15.05 -19.89
N GLY A 219 -1.51 -15.53 -18.83
CA GLY A 219 -0.88 -16.84 -18.80
C GLY A 219 -1.81 -18.00 -19.15
N SER A 220 -3.07 -17.93 -18.75
CA SER A 220 -4.08 -18.95 -19.08
C SER A 220 -4.33 -19.11 -20.59
N PHE A 221 -4.07 -18.08 -21.41
CA PHE A 221 -4.15 -18.18 -22.88
C PHE A 221 -2.93 -18.86 -23.51
N TRP A 222 -1.77 -18.80 -22.87
CA TRP A 222 -0.54 -19.39 -23.41
C TRP A 222 -0.39 -20.87 -23.05
N THR A 223 -1.12 -21.33 -22.03
CA THR A 223 -1.10 -22.71 -21.53
C THR A 223 -2.31 -23.54 -22.00
N SER A 224 -3.26 -22.93 -22.71
CA SER A 224 -4.41 -23.59 -23.35
C SER A 224 -4.09 -23.95 -24.80
#